data_AF-A0A9P1GH86-F1
#
_entry.id   AF-A0A9P1GH86-F1
#
_cell.length_a   1.000
_cell.length_b   1.000
_cell.length_c   1.000
_cell.angle_alpha   90.00
_cell.angle_beta   90.00
_cell.angle_gamma   90.00
#
_symmetry.space_group_name_H-M   'P 1'
#
loop_
_entity.id
_entity.type
_entity.pdbx_description
1 polymer ?
#
loop_
_entity_poly.entity_id
_entity_poly.type
_entity_poly.pdbx_seq_one_letter_code
_entity_poly.pdbx_strand_id
1 'polypeptide(L)'
;MARAKPKGKVEATQWKVKEEGEAAEARAQAEPPARQRIRETRFVGLITEWRGYMGWLQPLSKIEHDQASRHWGLLYVSQSDVTAVDGVVPWMRAGRIVDFYVYSDLEGLGAEEVRGLSPLRVTLSHGEAKTLLKTAGSPQWSEYLTDSEYYLNLTKGLGLVRKYSWQLPFVTFELWGLIEDVAREAVLLFSSQGGATDRRLALLLPEDQIAKVEHLPANPKVSTHAVVRTPPCRSLTLEASSEECTQAVVAFLKAMEGR
;
A
#
# COMPACT_ATOMS: atom_id res chain seq x y z
N MET A 1 58.68 56.88 2.58
CA MET A 1 57.54 55.99 2.27
C MET A 1 57.66 54.75 3.15
N ALA A 2 56.89 54.70 4.24
CA ALA A 2 56.91 53.61 5.23
C ALA A 2 55.74 52.65 4.95
N ARG A 3 56.01 51.35 4.85
CA ARG A 3 54.99 50.31 4.62
C ARG A 3 54.78 49.53 5.91
N ALA A 4 53.63 49.74 6.53
CA ALA A 4 53.18 49.11 7.77
C ALA A 4 52.73 47.66 7.55
N LYS A 5 52.93 46.81 8.58
CA LYS A 5 52.37 45.46 8.71
C LYS A 5 50.89 45.53 9.13
N PRO A 6 50.04 44.56 8.78
CA PRO A 6 48.86 44.24 9.58
C PRO A 6 49.09 42.98 10.43
N LYS A 7 48.90 43.14 11.74
CA LYS A 7 48.57 42.05 12.69
C LYS A 7 47.05 41.93 12.71
N GLY A 8 46.51 40.76 12.35
CA GLY A 8 45.13 40.39 12.60
C GLY A 8 45.11 39.09 13.41
N LYS A 9 44.82 39.20 14.70
CA LYS A 9 44.52 38.07 15.60
C LYS A 9 43.06 37.67 15.32
N VAL A 10 42.81 36.41 14.99
CA VAL A 10 41.44 35.87 14.90
C VAL A 10 41.17 35.15 16.21
N GLU A 11 40.25 35.69 17.01
CA GLU A 11 39.74 35.03 18.22
C GLU A 11 38.80 33.89 17.83
N ALA A 12 39.03 32.71 18.39
CA ALA A 12 38.18 31.55 18.20
C ALA A 12 36.92 31.69 19.05
N THR A 13 35.78 31.89 18.39
CA THR A 13 34.47 31.90 19.03
C THR A 13 34.10 30.48 19.46
N GLN A 14 34.06 30.27 20.77
CA GLN A 14 33.73 29.02 21.43
C GLN A 14 32.22 28.75 21.30
N TRP A 15 31.84 27.72 20.54
CA TRP A 15 30.46 27.31 20.37
C TRP A 15 29.96 26.64 21.66
N LYS A 16 29.00 27.29 22.31
CA LYS A 16 28.34 26.82 23.53
C LYS A 16 27.33 25.74 23.16
N VAL A 17 27.63 24.48 23.46
CA VAL A 17 26.69 23.36 23.34
C VAL A 17 25.52 23.65 24.27
N LYS A 18 24.33 23.81 23.70
CA LYS A 18 23.07 24.07 24.42
C LYS A 18 22.44 22.73 24.76
N GLU A 19 22.06 22.56 26.03
CA GLU A 19 21.48 21.34 26.60
C GLU A 19 20.25 20.85 25.81
N GLU A 20 20.42 19.77 25.03
CA GLU A 20 19.33 19.03 24.36
C GLU A 20 18.64 18.01 25.29
N GLY A 21 19.11 17.87 26.54
CA GLY A 21 18.62 16.85 27.49
C GLY A 21 17.24 17.13 28.08
N GLU A 22 16.96 18.36 28.51
CA GLU A 22 15.70 18.67 29.24
C GLU A 22 14.45 18.69 28.33
N ALA A 23 14.61 19.02 27.04
CA ALA A 23 13.49 19.02 26.09
C ALA A 23 13.04 17.60 25.69
N ALA A 24 13.95 16.62 25.79
CA ALA A 24 13.63 15.21 25.53
C ALA A 24 12.91 14.56 26.72
N GLU A 25 13.29 14.89 27.96
CA GLU A 25 12.64 14.37 29.17
C GLU A 25 11.25 14.96 29.40
N ALA A 26 11.02 16.25 29.10
CA ALA A 26 9.70 16.87 29.23
C ALA A 26 8.64 16.29 28.27
N ARG A 27 9.05 15.76 27.11
CA ARG A 27 8.14 15.07 26.17
C ARG A 27 7.75 13.66 26.61
N ALA A 28 8.54 13.04 27.50
CA ALA A 28 8.28 11.68 27.96
C ALA A 28 7.17 11.59 29.04
N GLN A 29 6.73 12.73 29.60
CA GLN A 29 5.75 12.79 30.70
C GLN A 29 4.42 13.46 30.33
N ALA A 30 4.21 13.89 29.09
CA ALA A 30 2.92 14.43 28.67
C ALA A 30 1.91 13.28 28.46
N GLU A 31 0.73 13.38 29.10
CA GLU A 31 -0.39 12.50 28.77
C GLU A 31 -0.67 12.57 27.26
N PRO A 32 -0.92 11.44 26.59
CA PRO A 32 -1.21 11.44 25.16
C PRO A 32 -2.40 12.36 24.90
N PRO A 33 -2.34 13.19 23.84
CA PRO A 33 -3.43 14.11 23.52
C PRO A 33 -4.72 13.32 23.36
N ALA A 34 -5.83 13.86 23.88
CA ALA A 34 -7.14 13.25 23.76
C ALA A 34 -7.51 13.12 22.27
N ARG A 35 -7.52 11.89 21.76
CA ARG A 35 -7.88 11.57 20.38
C ARG A 35 -9.40 11.39 20.28
N GLN A 36 -10.03 12.06 19.32
CA GLN A 36 -11.45 11.90 19.01
C GLN A 36 -11.62 11.26 17.63
N ARG A 37 -12.20 10.06 17.57
CA ARG A 37 -12.57 9.44 16.29
C ARG A 37 -13.61 10.29 15.56
N ILE A 38 -13.38 10.52 14.27
CA ILE A 38 -14.23 11.40 13.44
C ILE A 38 -15.36 10.60 12.77
N ARG A 39 -15.07 9.38 12.33
CA ARG A 39 -16.04 8.48 11.66
C ARG A 39 -15.76 7.02 11.98
N GLU A 40 -16.81 6.21 12.03
CA GLU A 40 -16.75 4.74 12.22
C GLU A 40 -16.55 3.96 10.90
N THR A 41 -16.31 4.67 9.79
CA THR A 41 -16.01 4.05 8.51
C THR A 41 -14.50 4.09 8.27
N ARG A 42 -13.93 2.95 7.87
CA ARG A 42 -12.51 2.87 7.49
C ARG A 42 -12.25 3.63 6.19
N PHE A 43 -11.16 4.37 6.17
CA PHE A 43 -10.59 5.01 4.99
C PHE A 43 -9.47 4.15 4.44
N VAL A 44 -9.13 4.37 3.18
CA VAL A 44 -7.97 3.76 2.52
C VAL A 44 -6.97 4.86 2.20
N GLY A 45 -5.70 4.56 2.38
CA GLY A 45 -4.62 5.51 2.16
C GLY A 45 -3.31 4.85 1.79
N LEU A 46 -2.37 5.69 1.38
CA LEU A 46 -1.02 5.32 1.02
C LEU A 46 -0.05 5.89 2.07
N ILE A 47 0.79 5.04 2.65
CA ILE A 47 1.92 5.50 3.46
C ILE A 47 2.90 6.22 2.52
N THR A 48 3.06 7.53 2.69
CA THR A 48 3.96 8.35 1.87
C THR A 48 5.36 8.39 2.48
N GLU A 49 5.44 8.33 3.80
CA GLU A 49 6.70 8.33 4.55
C GLU A 49 6.57 7.44 5.79
N TRP A 50 7.65 6.71 6.13
CA TRP A 50 7.73 5.93 7.36
C TRP A 50 9.12 6.05 7.98
N ARG A 51 9.20 6.40 9.28
CA ARG A 51 10.44 6.60 10.04
C ARG A 51 10.61 5.58 11.17
N GLY A 52 10.18 4.35 10.93
CA GLY A 52 10.30 3.24 11.88
C GLY A 52 9.17 3.19 12.90
N TYR A 53 8.98 4.27 13.68
CA TYR A 53 7.99 4.33 14.77
C TYR A 53 6.79 5.23 14.47
N MET A 54 6.86 6.04 13.40
CA MET A 54 5.78 6.90 12.94
C MET A 54 5.93 7.19 11.45
N GLY A 55 4.90 7.76 10.84
CA GLY A 55 4.93 8.17 9.45
C GLY A 55 3.80 9.10 9.07
N TRP A 56 3.71 9.33 7.77
CA TRP A 56 2.65 10.11 7.14
C TRP A 56 1.93 9.26 6.10
N LEU A 57 0.62 9.46 5.99
CA LEU A 57 -0.18 8.81 4.99
C LEU A 57 -1.09 9.78 4.26
N GLN A 58 -1.25 9.54 2.96
CA GLN A 58 -2.19 10.25 2.10
C GLN A 58 -3.49 9.46 2.02
N PRO A 59 -4.64 10.03 2.47
CA PRO A 59 -5.93 9.39 2.25
C PRO A 59 -6.28 9.43 0.75
N LEU A 60 -6.85 8.33 0.23
CA LEU A 60 -7.30 8.22 -1.17
C LEU A 60 -8.71 8.77 -1.39
N SER A 61 -9.45 9.03 -0.31
CA SER A 61 -10.77 9.68 -0.33
C SER A 61 -10.70 10.95 0.49
N LYS A 62 -11.43 11.99 0.06
CA LYS A 62 -11.47 13.27 0.75
C LYS A 62 -12.06 13.10 2.16
N ILE A 63 -11.39 13.68 3.16
CA ILE A 63 -11.88 13.76 4.53
C ILE A 63 -12.52 15.13 4.73
N GLU A 64 -13.80 15.13 5.11
CA GLU A 64 -14.54 16.35 5.42
C GLU A 64 -14.35 16.69 6.90
N HIS A 65 -13.36 17.53 7.20
CA HIS A 65 -13.08 18.00 8.54
C HIS A 65 -12.31 19.34 8.49
N ASP A 66 -12.52 20.22 9.46
CA ASP A 66 -11.92 21.56 9.48
C ASP A 66 -10.39 21.54 9.52
N GLN A 67 -9.83 20.50 10.14
CA GLN A 67 -8.38 20.29 10.21
C GLN A 67 -7.79 19.53 9.00
N ALA A 68 -8.59 19.14 8.01
CA ALA A 68 -8.13 18.32 6.89
C ALA A 68 -7.10 19.01 5.98
N SER A 69 -6.92 20.33 6.09
CA SER A 69 -5.87 21.08 5.37
C SER A 69 -4.55 21.19 6.14
N ARG A 70 -4.50 20.78 7.41
CA ARG A 70 -3.25 20.73 8.19
C ARG A 70 -2.32 19.67 7.60
N HIS A 71 -1.00 19.88 7.77
CA HIS A 71 0.04 18.96 7.30
C HIS A 71 -0.11 18.59 5.81
N TRP A 72 -0.54 19.55 4.99
CA TRP A 72 -0.79 19.34 3.56
C TRP A 72 -1.83 18.24 3.26
N GLY A 73 -2.74 17.98 4.20
CA GLY A 73 -3.76 16.93 4.09
C GLY A 73 -3.26 15.51 4.37
N LEU A 74 -2.01 15.38 4.83
CA LEU A 74 -1.46 14.11 5.30
C LEU A 74 -1.96 13.81 6.72
N LEU A 75 -2.19 12.53 6.99
CA LEU A 75 -2.53 12.05 8.32
C LEU A 75 -1.29 11.50 9.01
N TYR A 76 -1.15 11.86 10.29
CA TYR A 76 -0.14 11.25 11.15
C TYR A 76 -0.49 9.80 11.45
N VAL A 77 0.51 8.92 11.50
CA VAL A 77 0.35 7.53 11.92
C VAL A 77 1.48 7.12 12.84
N SER A 78 1.15 6.48 13.97
CA SER A 78 2.13 5.88 14.88
C SER A 78 2.23 4.37 14.70
N GLN A 79 3.38 3.79 15.04
CA GLN A 79 3.54 2.33 15.10
C GLN A 79 2.59 1.68 16.12
N SER A 80 2.26 2.37 17.22
CA SER A 80 1.29 1.87 18.21
C SER A 80 -0.13 1.74 17.65
N ASP A 81 -0.42 2.46 16.57
CA ASP A 81 -1.72 2.45 15.91
C ASP A 81 -1.80 1.37 14.82
N VAL A 82 -0.72 0.63 14.56
CA VAL A 82 -0.69 -0.45 13.57
C VAL A 82 -1.23 -1.74 14.18
N THR A 83 -2.35 -2.20 13.64
CA THR A 83 -3.04 -3.42 14.10
C THR A 83 -2.49 -4.65 13.39
N ALA A 84 -2.28 -5.72 14.16
CA ALA A 84 -1.96 -7.03 13.61
C ALA A 84 -3.14 -7.61 12.82
N VAL A 85 -2.88 -8.15 11.64
CA VAL A 85 -3.84 -8.92 10.85
C VAL A 85 -3.40 -10.38 10.90
N ASP A 86 -4.30 -11.29 11.25
CA ASP A 86 -4.00 -12.71 11.45
C ASP A 86 -2.81 -12.98 12.40
N GLY A 87 -2.66 -12.14 13.42
CA GLY A 87 -1.59 -12.25 14.41
C GLY A 87 -0.23 -11.71 13.96
N VAL A 88 -0.13 -11.13 12.76
CA VAL A 88 1.10 -10.56 12.22
C VAL A 88 0.98 -9.05 12.12
N VAL A 89 1.93 -8.33 12.70
CA VAL A 89 2.04 -6.87 12.51
C VAL A 89 2.68 -6.64 11.14
N PRO A 90 1.99 -5.95 10.21
CA PRO A 90 2.53 -5.73 8.88
C PRO A 90 3.76 -4.83 8.92
N TRP A 91 4.74 -5.13 8.08
CA TRP A 91 5.88 -4.22 7.91
C TRP A 91 5.44 -2.95 7.18
N MET A 92 5.61 -1.81 7.86
CA MET A 92 5.25 -0.49 7.37
C MET A 92 6.42 0.16 6.64
N ARG A 93 6.13 0.70 5.44
CA ARG A 93 7.08 1.44 4.60
C ARG A 93 6.35 2.38 3.66
N ALA A 94 7.06 3.37 3.13
CA ALA A 94 6.55 4.20 2.04
C ALA A 94 6.11 3.31 0.85
N GLY A 95 4.96 3.64 0.27
CA GLY A 95 4.33 2.85 -0.81
C GLY A 95 3.31 1.82 -0.33
N ARG A 96 3.17 1.54 0.97
CA ARG A 96 2.20 0.56 1.49
C ARG A 96 0.78 1.16 1.46
N ILE A 97 -0.19 0.40 0.94
CA ILE A 97 -1.61 0.72 1.08
C ILE A 97 -2.12 0.16 2.40
N VAL A 98 -2.92 0.98 3.10
CA VAL A 98 -3.50 0.67 4.40
C VAL A 98 -4.99 1.02 4.42
N ASP A 99 -5.72 0.40 5.34
CA ASP A 99 -6.98 0.94 5.82
C ASP A 99 -6.89 1.36 7.29
N PHE A 100 -7.71 2.33 7.70
CA PHE A 100 -7.62 2.95 9.03
C PHE A 100 -8.88 3.71 9.40
N TYR A 101 -9.06 4.03 10.69
CA TYR A 101 -9.99 5.08 11.12
C TYR A 101 -9.28 6.40 11.27
N VAL A 102 -10.02 7.50 11.10
CA VAL A 102 -9.47 8.85 11.27
C VAL A 102 -9.86 9.38 12.63
N TYR A 103 -8.88 9.89 13.36
CA TYR A 103 -9.07 10.66 14.58
C TYR A 103 -8.61 12.12 14.38
N SER A 104 -9.12 13.01 15.23
CA SER A 104 -8.61 14.37 15.40
C SER A 104 -8.06 14.57 16.81
N ASP A 105 -7.05 15.43 16.92
CA ASP A 105 -6.51 15.92 18.17
C ASP A 105 -6.09 17.41 18.06
N LEU A 106 -5.30 17.89 19.01
CA LEU A 106 -4.80 19.27 19.01
C LEU A 106 -3.79 19.55 17.88
N GLU A 107 -3.04 18.54 17.45
CA GLU A 107 -1.99 18.65 16.42
C GLU A 107 -2.56 18.49 15.01
N GLY A 108 -3.67 17.77 14.85
CA GLY A 108 -4.39 17.67 13.59
C GLY A 108 -5.13 16.35 13.44
N LEU A 109 -5.13 15.83 12.21
CA LEU A 109 -5.72 14.53 11.90
C LEU A 109 -4.67 13.43 11.94
N GLY A 110 -5.07 12.27 12.46
CA GLY A 110 -4.25 11.07 12.44
C GLY A 110 -5.06 9.83 12.12
N ALA A 111 -4.35 8.72 11.98
CA ALA A 111 -4.90 7.42 11.67
C ALA A 111 -4.70 6.45 12.84
N GLU A 112 -5.77 5.75 13.20
CA GLU A 112 -5.80 4.74 14.26
C GLU A 112 -6.29 3.39 13.71
N GLU A 113 -5.96 2.32 14.43
CA GLU A 113 -6.25 0.92 14.07
C GLU A 113 -5.88 0.58 12.61
N VAL A 114 -4.69 1.00 12.20
CA VAL A 114 -4.17 0.94 10.84
C VAL A 114 -3.85 -0.51 10.48
N ARG A 115 -4.45 -1.02 9.40
CA ARG A 115 -4.17 -2.37 8.88
C ARG A 115 -3.45 -2.28 7.54
N GLY A 116 -2.35 -3.02 7.43
CA GLY A 116 -1.63 -3.18 6.17
C GLY A 116 -2.42 -4.05 5.20
N LEU A 117 -2.72 -3.54 4.00
CA LEU A 117 -3.41 -4.31 2.97
C LEU A 117 -2.41 -5.08 2.11
N SER A 118 -2.80 -6.26 1.63
CA SER A 118 -1.93 -7.15 0.87
C SER A 118 -2.20 -7.03 -0.63
N PRO A 119 -1.16 -6.84 -1.47
CA PRO A 119 -1.32 -6.67 -2.90
C PRO A 119 -1.40 -8.00 -3.65
N LEU A 120 -2.37 -8.13 -4.55
CA LEU A 120 -2.42 -9.16 -5.58
C LEU A 120 -2.34 -8.53 -6.96
N ARG A 121 -1.40 -8.99 -7.80
CA ARG A 121 -1.30 -8.55 -9.19
C ARG A 121 -1.93 -9.55 -10.13
N VAL A 122 -2.98 -9.12 -10.81
CA VAL A 122 -3.76 -9.92 -11.77
C VAL A 122 -3.57 -9.36 -13.16
N THR A 123 -3.48 -10.22 -14.16
CA THR A 123 -3.37 -9.83 -15.57
C THR A 123 -4.61 -10.22 -16.35
N LEU A 124 -5.11 -9.30 -17.16
CA LEU A 124 -6.21 -9.53 -18.10
C LEU A 124 -5.77 -9.25 -19.53
N SER A 125 -6.38 -9.89 -20.51
CA SER A 125 -6.30 -9.40 -21.88
C SER A 125 -6.92 -8.00 -21.99
N HIS A 126 -6.52 -7.25 -23.01
CA HIS A 126 -7.11 -5.93 -23.27
C HIS A 126 -8.64 -5.98 -23.46
N GLY A 127 -9.17 -7.05 -24.05
CA GLY A 127 -10.61 -7.23 -24.26
C GLY A 127 -11.38 -7.49 -22.95
N GLU A 128 -10.84 -8.35 -22.08
CA GLU A 128 -11.39 -8.61 -20.75
C GLU A 128 -11.34 -7.34 -19.88
N ALA A 129 -10.19 -6.67 -19.83
CA ALA A 129 -10.04 -5.42 -19.10
C ALA A 129 -11.01 -4.33 -19.59
N LYS A 130 -11.16 -4.17 -20.91
CA LYS A 130 -12.14 -3.23 -21.48
C LYS A 130 -13.57 -3.56 -21.05
N THR A 131 -13.91 -4.85 -20.92
CA THR A 131 -15.24 -5.29 -20.51
C THR A 131 -15.48 -5.00 -19.03
N LEU A 132 -14.52 -5.35 -18.17
CA LEU A 132 -14.55 -5.05 -16.74
C LEU A 132 -14.71 -3.55 -16.47
N LEU A 133 -13.95 -2.73 -17.19
CA LEU A 133 -13.92 -1.28 -16.96
C LEU A 133 -15.21 -0.55 -17.39
N LYS A 134 -16.09 -1.17 -18.20
CA LYS A 134 -17.40 -0.57 -18.56
C LYS A 134 -18.29 -0.35 -17.34
N THR A 135 -18.14 -1.17 -16.30
CA THR A 135 -18.95 -1.10 -15.08
C THR A 135 -18.17 -0.51 -13.89
N ALA A 136 -16.87 -0.24 -14.06
CA ALA A 136 -15.97 0.23 -13.01
C ALA A 136 -16.12 1.73 -12.66
N GLY A 137 -16.96 2.47 -13.38
CA GLY A 137 -17.09 3.92 -13.24
C GLY A 137 -15.86 4.69 -13.73
N SER A 138 -15.79 5.97 -13.37
CA SER A 138 -14.69 6.85 -13.79
C SER A 138 -13.41 6.54 -13.00
N PRO A 139 -12.26 6.42 -13.67
CA PRO A 139 -10.97 6.28 -13.00
C PRO A 139 -10.69 7.52 -12.13
N GLN A 140 -9.87 7.30 -11.11
CA GLN A 140 -9.34 8.32 -10.22
C GLN A 140 -7.80 8.31 -10.28
N TRP A 141 -7.19 9.43 -9.88
CA TRP A 141 -5.73 9.62 -9.90
C TRP A 141 -5.23 10.13 -8.55
N SER A 142 -3.96 9.86 -8.29
CA SER A 142 -3.24 10.35 -7.11
C SER A 142 -1.85 10.80 -7.56
N GLU A 143 -1.37 11.91 -7.02
CA GLU A 143 -0.01 12.41 -7.27
C GLU A 143 1.08 11.44 -6.78
N TYR A 144 0.73 10.52 -5.89
CA TYR A 144 1.64 9.48 -5.38
C TYR A 144 1.57 8.17 -6.17
N LEU A 145 0.57 8.01 -7.06
CA LEU A 145 0.36 6.81 -7.88
C LEU A 145 0.38 7.16 -9.38
N THR A 146 1.41 7.90 -9.80
CA THR A 146 1.49 8.57 -11.11
C THR A 146 1.47 7.64 -12.33
N ASP A 147 1.89 6.39 -12.17
CA ASP A 147 1.93 5.38 -13.25
C ASP A 147 0.65 4.53 -13.34
N SER A 148 -0.45 5.02 -12.77
CA SER A 148 -1.69 4.25 -12.67
C SER A 148 -2.94 5.10 -12.48
N GLU A 149 -4.07 4.44 -12.65
CA GLU A 149 -5.38 4.91 -12.22
C GLU A 149 -6.02 3.90 -11.26
N TYR A 150 -6.96 4.35 -10.43
CA TYR A 150 -7.69 3.47 -9.50
C TYR A 150 -9.21 3.62 -9.60
N TYR A 151 -9.93 2.58 -9.19
CA TYR A 151 -11.37 2.44 -9.42
C TYR A 151 -12.12 2.14 -8.13
N LEU A 152 -12.75 3.16 -7.56
CA LEU A 152 -13.49 3.04 -6.29
C LEU A 152 -14.72 2.12 -6.39
N ASN A 153 -15.34 1.99 -7.56
CA ASN A 153 -16.52 1.11 -7.70
C ASN A 153 -16.15 -0.38 -7.76
N LEU A 154 -14.87 -0.71 -7.96
CA LEU A 154 -14.37 -2.07 -7.94
C LEU A 154 -13.89 -2.49 -6.54
N THR A 155 -13.95 -1.62 -5.54
CA THR A 155 -13.39 -1.89 -4.21
C THR A 155 -14.37 -2.54 -3.24
N LYS A 156 -15.40 -3.26 -3.70
CA LYS A 156 -16.33 -3.94 -2.78
C LYS A 156 -15.57 -5.00 -1.98
N GLY A 157 -15.34 -4.77 -0.69
CA GLY A 157 -14.51 -5.63 0.17
C GLY A 157 -13.00 -5.48 -0.04
N LEU A 158 -12.56 -4.68 -1.03
CA LEU A 158 -11.15 -4.34 -1.22
C LEU A 158 -10.88 -2.95 -0.67
N GLY A 159 -9.63 -2.64 -0.37
CA GLY A 159 -9.20 -1.27 -0.12
C GLY A 159 -8.96 -0.50 -1.43
N LEU A 160 -8.27 -1.11 -2.39
CA LEU A 160 -7.91 -0.43 -3.63
C LEU A 160 -7.87 -1.40 -4.82
N VAL A 161 -8.39 -0.96 -5.96
CA VAL A 161 -8.15 -1.60 -7.26
C VAL A 161 -7.46 -0.59 -8.16
N ARG A 162 -6.23 -0.93 -8.54
CA ARG A 162 -5.32 -0.10 -9.33
C ARG A 162 -5.09 -0.75 -10.69
N LYS A 163 -5.07 0.04 -11.76
CA LYS A 163 -4.67 -0.39 -13.11
C LYS A 163 -3.40 0.34 -13.52
N TYR A 164 -2.37 -0.40 -13.89
CA TYR A 164 -1.13 0.18 -14.39
C TYR A 164 -1.28 0.70 -15.81
N SER A 165 -0.61 1.81 -16.11
CA SER A 165 -0.58 2.43 -17.43
C SER A 165 0.55 1.89 -18.32
N TRP A 166 1.09 0.71 -18.00
CA TRP A 166 2.21 0.11 -18.71
C TRP A 166 1.79 -0.42 -20.09
N GLN A 167 2.64 -0.23 -21.09
CA GLN A 167 2.43 -0.74 -22.45
C GLN A 167 2.86 -2.21 -22.55
N LEU A 168 2.06 -3.09 -21.98
CA LEU A 168 2.26 -4.55 -22.02
C LEU A 168 1.25 -5.19 -22.98
N PRO A 169 1.49 -6.43 -23.46
CA PRO A 169 0.52 -7.17 -24.28
C PRO A 169 -0.76 -7.56 -23.51
N PHE A 170 -0.82 -7.26 -22.22
CA PHE A 170 -1.94 -7.45 -21.31
C PHE A 170 -2.07 -6.25 -20.38
N VAL A 171 -3.22 -6.14 -19.70
CA VAL A 171 -3.46 -5.12 -18.68
C VAL A 171 -3.16 -5.71 -17.31
N THR A 172 -2.43 -4.97 -16.48
CA THR A 172 -2.13 -5.37 -15.10
C THR A 172 -2.98 -4.59 -14.12
N PHE A 173 -3.68 -5.32 -13.26
CA PHE A 173 -4.40 -4.79 -12.12
C PHE A 173 -3.67 -5.18 -10.83
N GLU A 174 -3.68 -4.28 -9.85
CA GLU A 174 -3.22 -4.54 -8.49
C GLU A 174 -4.39 -4.32 -7.52
N LEU A 175 -4.79 -5.39 -6.85
CA LEU A 175 -5.86 -5.41 -5.86
C LEU A 175 -5.22 -5.36 -4.48
N TRP A 176 -5.72 -4.49 -3.61
CA TRP A 176 -5.27 -4.37 -2.24
C TRP A 176 -6.44 -4.60 -1.28
N GLY A 177 -6.25 -5.45 -0.29
CA GLY A 177 -7.25 -5.75 0.72
C GLY A 177 -6.74 -6.74 1.76
N LEU A 178 -7.63 -7.24 2.61
CA LEU A 178 -7.34 -8.41 3.43
C LEU A 178 -7.29 -9.65 2.54
N ILE A 179 -6.46 -10.64 2.90
CA ILE A 179 -6.15 -11.80 2.04
C ILE A 179 -7.40 -12.48 1.49
N GLU A 180 -8.35 -12.80 2.37
CA GLU A 180 -9.58 -13.51 2.02
C GLU A 180 -10.48 -12.69 1.08
N ASP A 181 -10.57 -11.38 1.31
CA ASP A 181 -11.35 -10.48 0.46
C ASP A 181 -10.70 -10.31 -0.91
N VAL A 182 -9.38 -10.13 -0.96
CA VAL A 182 -8.61 -10.07 -2.21
C VAL A 182 -8.79 -11.33 -3.02
N ALA A 183 -8.69 -12.50 -2.39
CA ALA A 183 -8.85 -13.78 -3.08
C ALA A 183 -10.25 -13.94 -3.68
N ARG A 184 -11.29 -13.66 -2.89
CA ARG A 184 -12.69 -13.76 -3.33
C ARG A 184 -12.98 -12.81 -4.49
N GLU A 185 -12.62 -11.54 -4.36
CA GLU A 185 -12.93 -10.54 -5.38
C GLU A 185 -12.07 -10.72 -6.65
N ALA A 186 -10.83 -11.19 -6.52
CA ALA A 186 -9.99 -11.54 -7.67
C ALA A 186 -10.65 -12.62 -8.53
N VAL A 187 -11.13 -13.70 -7.90
CA VAL A 187 -11.81 -14.78 -8.63
C VAL A 187 -13.16 -14.30 -9.18
N LEU A 188 -13.93 -13.51 -8.42
CA LEU A 188 -15.24 -13.03 -8.86
C LEU A 188 -15.14 -12.09 -10.09
N LEU A 189 -14.25 -11.11 -10.03
CA LEU A 189 -14.19 -9.99 -10.97
C LEU A 189 -13.17 -10.18 -12.10
N PHE A 190 -12.09 -10.93 -11.86
CA PHE A 190 -10.94 -11.01 -12.77
C PHE A 190 -10.69 -12.40 -13.35
N SER A 191 -11.57 -13.37 -13.07
CA SER A 191 -11.51 -14.66 -13.77
C SER A 191 -12.37 -14.68 -15.03
N SER A 192 -11.87 -15.32 -16.09
CA SER A 192 -12.69 -15.71 -17.25
C SER A 192 -13.23 -17.13 -17.09
N GLN A 193 -14.28 -17.47 -17.83
CA GLN A 193 -14.78 -18.84 -17.91
C GLN A 193 -13.79 -19.69 -18.73
N GLY A 194 -13.16 -20.68 -18.09
CA GLY A 194 -12.29 -21.68 -18.72
C GLY A 194 -13.05 -22.91 -19.26
N GLY A 195 -14.28 -23.13 -18.75
CA GLY A 195 -15.18 -24.23 -19.13
C GLY A 195 -16.58 -24.03 -18.53
N ALA A 196 -17.40 -25.08 -18.45
CA ALA A 196 -18.78 -24.99 -17.92
C ALA A 196 -18.83 -24.58 -16.44
N THR A 197 -17.81 -24.96 -15.65
CA THR A 197 -17.71 -24.67 -14.20
C THR A 197 -16.41 -23.97 -13.82
N ASP A 198 -15.43 -23.97 -14.72
CA ASP A 198 -14.06 -23.64 -14.37
C ASP A 198 -13.77 -22.16 -14.60
N ARG A 199 -13.03 -21.58 -13.66
CA ARG A 199 -12.53 -20.22 -13.69
C ARG A 199 -11.06 -20.23 -14.07
N ARG A 200 -10.67 -19.27 -14.91
CA ARG A 200 -9.28 -19.02 -15.27
C ARG A 200 -8.83 -17.68 -14.71
N LEU A 201 -7.78 -17.67 -13.89
CA LEU A 201 -7.20 -16.46 -13.29
C LEU A 201 -5.69 -16.43 -13.58
N ALA A 202 -5.16 -15.28 -14.01
CA ALA A 202 -3.74 -15.11 -14.30
C ALA A 202 -3.12 -14.07 -13.37
N LEU A 203 -2.06 -14.46 -12.65
CA LEU A 203 -1.35 -13.66 -11.67
C LEU A 203 0.07 -13.31 -12.16
N LEU A 204 0.60 -12.18 -11.72
CA LEU A 204 2.03 -11.89 -11.85
C LEU A 204 2.81 -12.46 -10.66
N LEU A 205 3.76 -13.33 -10.97
CA LEU A 205 4.65 -13.99 -10.01
C LEU A 205 6.08 -13.49 -10.20
N PRO A 206 6.68 -12.81 -9.22
CA PRO A 206 8.10 -12.45 -9.30
C PRO A 206 8.99 -13.69 -9.44
N GLU A 207 9.99 -13.61 -10.31
CA GLU A 207 10.81 -14.77 -10.71
C GLU A 207 11.60 -15.37 -9.54
N ASP A 208 11.96 -14.54 -8.56
CA ASP A 208 12.62 -14.94 -7.31
C ASP A 208 11.71 -15.70 -6.33
N GLN A 209 10.42 -15.86 -6.65
CA GLN A 209 9.42 -16.48 -5.78
C GLN A 209 8.78 -17.75 -6.38
N ILE A 210 9.30 -18.26 -7.50
CA ILE A 210 8.74 -19.44 -8.19
C ILE A 210 8.69 -20.67 -7.27
N ALA A 211 9.74 -20.91 -6.48
CA ALA A 211 9.79 -22.06 -5.57
C ALA A 211 8.66 -22.03 -4.52
N LYS A 212 8.12 -20.86 -4.17
CA LYS A 212 7.06 -20.74 -3.16
C LYS A 212 5.69 -21.17 -3.66
N VAL A 213 5.52 -21.30 -4.98
CA VAL A 213 4.21 -21.56 -5.59
C VAL A 213 4.05 -22.99 -6.12
N GLU A 214 5.09 -23.82 -6.02
CA GLU A 214 5.10 -25.20 -6.54
C GLU A 214 4.07 -26.11 -5.85
N HIS A 215 3.70 -25.80 -4.60
CA HIS A 215 2.76 -26.57 -3.79
C HIS A 215 1.41 -25.90 -3.59
N LEU A 216 1.09 -24.88 -4.38
CA LEU A 216 -0.23 -24.25 -4.31
C LEU A 216 -1.32 -25.23 -4.78
N PRO A 217 -2.53 -25.14 -4.21
CA PRO A 217 -3.65 -25.91 -4.70
C PRO A 217 -4.01 -25.48 -6.13
N ALA A 218 -4.84 -26.28 -6.81
CA ALA A 218 -5.22 -26.10 -8.21
C ALA A 218 -4.10 -26.28 -9.25
N ASN A 219 -2.92 -26.79 -8.86
CA ASN A 219 -1.80 -27.13 -9.76
C ASN A 219 -1.48 -26.00 -10.77
N PRO A 220 -1.10 -24.79 -10.29
CA PRO A 220 -0.91 -23.64 -11.15
C PRO A 220 0.09 -23.89 -12.27
N LYS A 221 -0.20 -23.35 -13.46
CA LYS A 221 0.72 -23.36 -14.60
C LYS A 221 1.58 -22.09 -14.57
N VAL A 222 2.90 -22.23 -14.48
CA VAL A 222 3.84 -21.09 -14.51
C VAL A 222 4.50 -20.97 -15.88
N SER A 223 4.60 -19.75 -16.42
CA SER A 223 5.20 -19.50 -17.73
C SER A 223 6.72 -19.75 -17.75
N THR A 224 7.19 -20.39 -18.82
CA THR A 224 8.62 -20.69 -19.04
C THR A 224 9.48 -19.47 -19.37
N HIS A 225 8.85 -18.34 -19.73
CA HIS A 225 9.52 -17.06 -19.97
C HIS A 225 8.91 -15.93 -19.13
N ALA A 226 9.71 -14.91 -18.85
CA ALA A 226 9.28 -13.70 -18.17
C ALA A 226 8.32 -12.88 -19.05
N VAL A 227 7.19 -12.46 -18.47
CA VAL A 227 6.16 -11.64 -19.10
C VAL A 227 6.33 -10.15 -18.78
N VAL A 228 7.05 -9.83 -17.69
CA VAL A 228 7.57 -8.50 -17.35
C VAL A 228 9.06 -8.64 -17.10
N ARG A 229 9.88 -7.68 -17.57
CA ARG A 229 11.35 -7.77 -17.48
C ARG A 229 11.94 -7.12 -16.24
N THR A 230 11.33 -6.05 -15.74
CA THR A 230 11.91 -5.22 -14.67
C THR A 230 10.85 -4.79 -13.65
N PRO A 231 10.79 -5.39 -12.45
CA PRO A 231 11.49 -6.63 -12.09
C PRO A 231 10.97 -7.82 -12.93
N PRO A 232 11.76 -8.89 -13.08
CA PRO A 232 11.35 -10.06 -13.84
C PRO A 232 10.17 -10.77 -13.15
N CYS A 233 9.07 -10.93 -13.89
CA CYS A 233 7.88 -11.65 -13.43
C CYS A 233 7.45 -12.69 -14.47
N ARG A 234 6.99 -13.84 -13.98
CA ARG A 234 6.30 -14.91 -14.73
C ARG A 234 4.80 -14.74 -14.62
N SER A 235 4.08 -15.34 -15.56
CA SER A 235 2.63 -15.51 -15.45
C SER A 235 2.36 -16.83 -14.73
N LEU A 236 1.53 -16.78 -13.68
CA LEU A 236 0.98 -17.95 -13.01
C LEU A 236 -0.50 -18.02 -13.37
N THR A 237 -0.93 -19.12 -13.99
CA THR A 237 -2.34 -19.33 -14.37
C THR A 237 -2.97 -20.40 -13.47
N LEU A 238 -4.09 -20.04 -12.86
CA LEU A 238 -5.00 -20.93 -12.14
C LEU A 238 -6.18 -21.27 -13.06
N GLU A 239 -6.56 -22.54 -13.10
CA GLU A 239 -7.67 -23.05 -13.90
C GLU A 239 -8.35 -24.18 -13.12
N ALA A 240 -9.41 -23.84 -12.38
CA ALA A 240 -10.11 -24.74 -11.46
C ALA A 240 -11.49 -24.19 -11.10
N SER A 241 -12.20 -24.83 -10.17
CA SER A 241 -13.45 -24.27 -9.64
C SER A 241 -13.22 -22.91 -8.97
N SER A 242 -14.29 -22.13 -8.79
CA SER A 242 -14.21 -20.83 -8.09
C SER A 242 -13.66 -20.97 -6.67
N GLU A 243 -14.02 -22.04 -5.97
CA GLU A 243 -13.58 -22.29 -4.60
C GLU A 243 -12.09 -22.65 -4.55
N GLU A 244 -11.64 -23.57 -5.41
CA GLU A 244 -10.22 -23.95 -5.49
C GLU A 244 -9.33 -22.78 -5.93
N CYS A 245 -9.79 -21.97 -6.90
CA CYS A 245 -9.08 -20.75 -7.28
C CYS A 245 -8.95 -19.78 -6.09
N THR A 246 -10.01 -19.63 -5.29
CA THR A 246 -9.99 -18.74 -4.13
C THR A 246 -8.97 -19.24 -3.10
N GLN A 247 -9.00 -20.53 -2.76
CA GLN A 247 -8.03 -21.15 -1.86
C GLN A 247 -6.59 -21.03 -2.37
N ALA A 248 -6.38 -21.18 -3.69
CA ALA A 248 -5.07 -21.00 -4.32
C ALA A 248 -4.56 -19.56 -4.23
N VAL A 249 -5.44 -18.56 -4.39
CA VAL A 249 -5.06 -17.15 -4.23
C VAL A 249 -4.75 -16.81 -2.78
N VAL A 250 -5.50 -17.35 -1.81
CA VAL A 250 -5.19 -17.20 -0.38
C VAL A 250 -3.80 -17.77 -0.06
N ALA A 251 -3.53 -19.00 -0.51
CA ALA A 251 -2.25 -19.65 -0.30
C ALA A 251 -1.11 -18.89 -1.00
N PHE A 252 -1.35 -18.37 -2.21
CA PHE A 252 -0.42 -17.51 -2.94
C PHE A 252 -0.08 -16.25 -2.13
N LEU A 253 -1.08 -15.52 -1.64
CA LEU A 253 -0.88 -14.29 -0.87
C LEU A 253 -0.08 -14.54 0.42
N LYS A 254 -0.44 -15.58 1.17
CA LYS A 254 0.28 -15.98 2.39
C LYS A 254 1.75 -16.31 2.09
N ALA A 255 2.04 -16.97 0.97
CA ALA A 255 3.40 -17.26 0.56
C ALA A 255 4.21 -15.99 0.18
N MET A 256 3.51 -14.92 -0.25
CA MET A 256 4.14 -13.67 -0.69
C MET A 256 4.37 -12.65 0.42
N GLU A 257 3.72 -12.77 1.59
CA GLU A 257 3.80 -11.77 2.68
C GLU A 257 5.16 -11.69 3.40
N GLY A 258 6.01 -12.71 3.28
CA GLY A 258 7.36 -12.72 3.87
C GLY A 258 8.41 -11.90 3.12
N ARG A 259 8.07 -10.68 2.66
CA ARG A 259 9.00 -9.75 1.99
C ARG A 259 9.29 -8.51 2.81
#